data_AF-A0A499UDF9-F1
#
_entry.id   AF-A0A499UDF9-F1
#
_cell.length_a   1.000
_cell.length_b   1.000
_cell.length_c   1.000
_cell.angle_alpha   90.00
_cell.angle_beta   90.00
_cell.angle_gamma   90.00
#
_symmetry.space_group_name_H-M   'P 1'
#
loop_
_entity.id
_entity.type
_entity.pdbx_description
1 polymer ?
#
loop_
_entity_poly.entity_id
_entity_poly.type
_entity_poly.pdbx_seq_one_letter_code
_entity_poly.pdbx_strand_id
1 'polypeptide(L)'
;MVDDSGRIVGYLHVKDALDARPRDVPFGPDQLRPIPRVRSHTPLDDVLTAMRDSGTHLAAVIAADGRLEGLVTMEDVLRELVA
;
A
#
# COMPACT_ATOMS: atom_id res chain seq x y z
N MET A 1 -7.05 2.49 2.37
CA MET A 1 -8.39 3.00 2.05
C MET A 1 -8.72 2.68 0.60
N VAL A 2 -9.95 2.25 0.36
CA VAL A 2 -10.48 1.94 -0.97
C VAL A 2 -11.69 2.82 -1.25
N ASP A 3 -11.93 3.13 -2.51
CA ASP A 3 -13.17 3.78 -2.95
C ASP A 3 -14.31 2.75 -3.12
N ASP A 4 -15.50 3.23 -3.50
CA ASP A 4 -16.70 2.40 -3.70
C ASP A 4 -16.54 1.36 -4.82
N SER A 5 -15.56 1.55 -5.72
CA SER A 5 -15.21 0.59 -6.77
C SER A 5 -14.17 -0.46 -6.32
N GLY A 6 -13.67 -0.35 -5.08
CA GLY A 6 -12.66 -1.23 -4.51
C GLY A 6 -11.23 -0.90 -4.96
N ARG A 7 -10.98 0.30 -5.48
CA ARG A 7 -9.65 0.75 -5.89
C ARG A 7 -8.94 1.40 -4.72
N ILE A 8 -7.65 1.11 -4.57
CA ILE A 8 -6.82 1.73 -3.53
C ILE A 8 -6.68 3.23 -3.81
N VAL A 9 -7.04 4.06 -2.83
CA VAL A 9 -6.83 5.52 -2.86
C VAL A 9 -5.56 5.93 -2.10
N GLY A 10 -5.17 5.16 -1.09
CA GLY A 10 -3.99 5.40 -0.28
C GLY A 10 -4.08 4.68 1.05
N TYR A 11 -3.19 5.00 1.99
CA TYR A 11 -3.25 4.46 3.35
C TYR A 11 -3.11 5.55 4.40
N LEU A 12 -3.74 5.33 5.55
CA LEU A 12 -3.59 6.20 6.72
C LEU A 12 -2.49 5.61 7.60
N HIS A 13 -1.41 6.35 7.83
CA HIS A 13 -0.36 5.92 8.74
C HIS A 13 -0.81 6.14 10.19
N VAL A 14 -0.56 5.17 11.07
CA VAL A 14 -1.01 5.24 12.48
C VAL A 14 -0.51 6.49 13.20
N LYS A 15 0.72 6.94 12.94
CA LYS A 15 1.27 8.19 13.50
C LYS A 15 0.41 9.41 13.12
N ASP A 16 0.03 9.54 11.85
CA ASP A 16 -0.81 10.64 11.38
C ASP A 16 -2.17 10.62 12.09
N ALA A 17 -2.74 9.43 12.30
CA ALA A 17 -3.99 9.26 13.04
C ALA A 17 -3.86 9.62 14.54
N LEU A 18 -2.73 9.29 15.17
CA LEU A 18 -2.48 9.61 16.58
C LEU A 18 -2.27 11.12 16.80
N ASP A 19 -1.65 11.79 15.83
CA ASP A 19 -1.31 13.21 15.86
C ASP A 19 -2.50 14.11 15.44
N ALA A 20 -3.44 13.57 14.65
CA ALA A 20 -4.59 14.32 14.14
C ALA A 20 -5.46 14.96 15.25
N ARG A 21 -5.85 16.21 15.01
CA ARG A 21 -6.80 16.97 15.84
C ARG A 21 -7.75 17.76 14.93
N PRO A 22 -9.03 17.92 15.29
CA PRO A 22 -9.70 17.25 16.41
C PRO A 22 -9.90 15.74 16.13
N ARG A 23 -10.07 14.92 17.19
CA ARG A 23 -10.03 13.43 17.08
C ARG A 23 -11.37 12.82 16.63
N ASP A 24 -12.44 13.59 16.64
CA ASP A 24 -13.83 13.20 16.36
C ASP A 24 -14.28 13.51 14.93
N VAL A 25 -13.36 13.98 14.08
CA VAL A 25 -13.62 14.29 12.67
C VAL A 25 -13.06 13.18 11.78
N PRO A 26 -13.80 12.72 10.75
CA PRO A 26 -13.31 11.74 9.80
C PRO A 26 -12.07 12.20 9.03
N PHE A 27 -11.20 11.25 8.67
CA PHE A 27 -10.02 11.53 7.86
C PHE A 27 -10.39 11.80 6.39
N GLY A 28 -9.84 12.88 5.83
CA GLY A 28 -9.96 13.23 4.43
C GLY A 28 -8.96 12.51 3.52
N PRO A 29 -9.18 12.50 2.19
CA PRO A 29 -8.24 11.90 1.23
C PRO A 29 -6.85 12.54 1.22
N ASP A 30 -6.75 13.81 1.59
CA ASP A 30 -5.50 14.58 1.73
C ASP A 30 -4.60 14.09 2.87
N GLN A 31 -5.16 13.35 3.82
CA GLN A 31 -4.43 12.74 4.93
C GLN A 31 -3.93 11.33 4.60
N LEU A 32 -4.24 10.82 3.40
CA LEU A 32 -3.77 9.52 2.95
C LEU A 32 -2.38 9.66 2.31
N ARG A 33 -1.47 8.81 2.76
CA ARG A 33 -0.17 8.66 2.13
C ARG A 33 -0.28 7.79 0.87
N PRO A 34 0.51 8.08 -0.16
CA PRO A 34 0.58 7.23 -1.34
C PRO A 34 1.15 5.86 -0.98
N ILE A 35 0.59 4.81 -1.55
CA ILE A 35 1.11 3.44 -1.45
C ILE A 35 1.55 2.98 -2.83
N PRO A 36 2.77 2.41 -2.98
CA PRO A 36 3.18 1.79 -4.23
C PRO A 36 2.21 0.70 -4.63
N ARG A 37 1.99 0.55 -5.93
CA ARG A 37 1.07 -0.44 -6.49
C ARG A 37 1.84 -1.40 -7.36
N VAL A 38 1.67 -2.69 -7.12
CA VAL A 38 2.24 -3.77 -7.91
C VAL A 38 1.10 -4.67 -8.41
N ARG A 39 1.27 -5.30 -9.58
CA ARG A 39 0.25 -6.21 -10.09
C ARG A 39 0.42 -7.58 -9.45
N SER A 40 -0.65 -8.35 -9.32
CA SER A 40 -0.58 -9.71 -8.78
C SER A 40 0.28 -10.68 -9.58
N HIS A 41 0.54 -10.36 -10.85
CA HIS A 41 1.44 -11.14 -11.71
C HIS A 41 2.86 -10.52 -11.82
N THR A 42 3.19 -9.49 -11.05
CA THR A 42 4.53 -8.88 -11.08
C THR A 42 5.54 -9.83 -10.42
N PRO A 43 6.68 -10.15 -11.08
CA PRO A 43 7.76 -10.95 -10.48
C PRO A 43 8.24 -10.37 -9.15
N LEU A 44 8.64 -11.23 -8.21
CA LEU A 44 9.00 -10.81 -6.85
C LEU A 44 10.23 -9.89 -6.79
N ASP A 45 11.20 -10.09 -7.68
CA ASP A 45 12.38 -9.23 -7.84
C ASP A 45 12.01 -7.82 -8.34
N ASP A 46 11.05 -7.73 -9.26
CA ASP A 46 10.47 -6.46 -9.70
C ASP A 46 9.68 -5.79 -8.56
N VAL A 47 8.88 -6.55 -7.79
CA VAL A 47 8.18 -6.03 -6.61
C VAL A 47 9.19 -5.47 -5.60
N LEU A 48 10.25 -6.21 -5.29
CA LEU A 48 11.30 -5.77 -4.37
C LEU A 48 11.98 -4.49 -4.85
N THR A 49 12.28 -4.41 -6.15
CA THR A 49 12.88 -3.23 -6.78
C THR A 49 11.95 -2.02 -6.66
N ALA A 50 10.67 -2.16 -7.01
CA ALA A 50 9.68 -1.08 -6.88
C ALA A 50 9.52 -0.61 -5.43
N MET A 51 9.55 -1.52 -4.47
CA MET A 51 9.47 -1.17 -3.05
C MET A 51 10.72 -0.42 -2.57
N ARG A 52 11.92 -0.85 -3.00
CA ARG A 52 13.19 -0.16 -2.72
C ARG A 52 13.21 1.26 -3.29
N ASP A 53 12.80 1.43 -4.55
CA ASP A 53 12.75 2.73 -5.21
C ASP A 53 11.77 3.69 -4.53
N SER A 54 10.64 3.17 -4.03
CA SER A 54 9.66 3.97 -3.30
C SER A 54 10.10 4.35 -1.87
N GLY A 55 11.11 3.68 -1.32
CA GLY A 55 11.50 3.83 0.09
C GLY A 55 10.43 3.36 1.08
N THR A 56 9.49 2.51 0.66
CA THR A 56 8.40 2.01 1.52
C THR A 56 8.52 0.51 1.77
N HIS A 57 8.06 0.06 2.94
CA HIS A 57 8.08 -1.35 3.34
C HIS A 57 6.77 -2.09 3.02
N LEU A 58 5.82 -1.42 2.36
CA LEU A 58 4.48 -1.92 2.09
C LEU A 58 4.03 -1.53 0.69
N ALA A 59 3.51 -2.48 -0.08
CA ALA A 59 2.91 -2.22 -1.38
C ALA A 59 1.49 -2.80 -1.47
N ALA A 60 0.64 -2.15 -2.25
CA ALA A 60 -0.69 -2.63 -2.61
C ALA A 60 -0.61 -3.55 -3.83
N VAL A 61 -1.17 -4.74 -3.71
CA VAL A 61 -1.32 -5.68 -4.82
C VAL A 61 -2.65 -5.40 -5.50
N ILE A 62 -2.60 -5.10 -6.79
CA ILE A 62 -3.79 -4.77 -7.60
C ILE A 62 -4.04 -5.81 -8.69
N ALA A 63 -5.32 -6.11 -8.91
CA ALA A 63 -5.81 -6.91 -10.03
C ALA A 63 -5.65 -6.16 -11.36
N ALA A 64 -5.89 -6.87 -12.47
CA ALA A 64 -5.90 -6.28 -13.81
C ALA A 64 -6.97 -5.19 -14.01
N ASP A 65 -8.09 -5.26 -13.28
CA ASP A 65 -9.17 -4.25 -13.28
C ASP A 65 -8.89 -3.03 -12.38
N GLY A 66 -7.74 -3.07 -11.68
CA GLY A 66 -7.26 -2.02 -10.77
C GLY A 66 -7.80 -2.12 -9.33
N ARG A 67 -8.59 -3.15 -9.00
CA ARG A 67 -9.07 -3.38 -7.63
C ARG A 67 -7.95 -3.88 -6.73
N LEU A 68 -8.03 -3.53 -5.45
CA LEU A 68 -7.10 -4.03 -4.43
C LEU A 68 -7.37 -5.52 -4.19
N GLU A 69 -6.35 -6.36 -4.39
CA GLU A 69 -6.38 -7.79 -4.03
C GLU A 69 -5.74 -8.04 -2.66
N GLY A 70 -4.77 -7.22 -2.26
CA GLY A 70 -4.11 -7.37 -0.98
C GLY A 70 -2.97 -6.41 -0.76
N LEU A 71 -2.17 -6.71 0.27
CA LEU A 71 -0.96 -5.99 0.63
C LEU A 71 0.20 -6.97 0.71
N VAL A 72 1.40 -6.49 0.40
CA VAL A 72 2.63 -7.25 0.58
C VAL A 72 3.66 -6.40 1.32
N THR A 73 4.41 -7.03 2.22
CA THR A 73 5.51 -6.39 2.92
C THR A 73 6.84 -6.74 2.26
N MET A 74 7.84 -5.86 2.39
CA MET A 74 9.17 -6.13 1.85
C MET A 74 9.80 -7.37 2.50
N GLU A 75 9.50 -7.62 3.77
CA GLU A 75 9.97 -8.81 4.48
C GLU A 75 9.43 -10.09 3.85
N ASP A 76 8.13 -10.14 3.53
CA ASP A 76 7.51 -11.31 2.91
C ASP A 76 8.08 -11.57 1.51
N VAL A 77 8.29 -10.51 0.72
CA VAL A 77 8.92 -10.60 -0.61
C VAL A 77 10.35 -11.15 -0.50
N LEU A 78 11.14 -10.63 0.44
CA LEU A 78 12.51 -11.11 0.66
C LEU A 78 12.54 -12.56 1.11
N ARG A 79 11.62 -12.96 2.00
CA ARG A 79 11.52 -14.34 2.50
C ARG A 79 11.25 -15.32 1.36
N GLU A 80 10.37 -14.97 0.44
CA GLU A 80 9.99 -15.85 -0.67
C GLU A 80 11.05 -15.93 -1.77
N LEU A 81 11.83 -14.86 -1.99
CA LEU A 81 12.93 -14.87 -2.95
C LEU A 81 14.12 -15.76 -2.55
N VAL A 82 14.27 -16.04 -1.25
CA VAL A 82 15.35 -16.86 -0.70
C VAL A 82 14.90 -18.26 -0.27
N ALA A 83 13.61 -18.57 -0.42
CA ALA A 83 13.02 -19.87 -0.15
C ALA A 83 13.36 -20.88 -1.25
#